data_AF-A0A9E3TZG3-F1
#
_entry.id   AF-A0A9E3TZG3-F1
#
_cell.length_a   1.000
_cell.length_b   1.000
_cell.length_c   1.000
_cell.angle_alpha   90.00
_cell.angle_beta   90.00
_cell.angle_gamma   90.00
#
_symmetry.space_group_name_H-M   'P 1'
#
loop_
_entity.id
_entity.type
_entity.pdbx_description
1 polymer ?
#
loop_
_entity_poly.entity_id
_entity_poly.type
_entity_poly.pdbx_seq_one_letter_code
_entity_poly.pdbx_strand_id
1 'polypeptide(L)' 'ADKPPSDLYLRAAVGSAIAPLDGGWYDVDGQLRVRIAGGTAVVRSSGGKQELIVHVEFQGAKAQISQEYDW' A
#
# COMPACT_ATOMS: atom_id res chain seq x y z
N ALA A 1 23.01 -11.84 3.22
CA ALA A 1 22.25 -11.29 4.35
C ALA A 1 20.95 -12.07 4.35
N ASP A 2 20.84 -13.05 5.26
CA ASP A 2 20.00 -14.22 5.00
C ASP A 2 18.67 -14.19 5.75
N LYS A 3 18.38 -13.07 6.45
CA LYS A 3 17.12 -12.80 7.13
C LYS A 3 16.52 -11.48 6.62
N PRO A 4 15.31 -11.48 6.04
CA PRO A 4 14.65 -10.25 5.63
C PRO A 4 14.28 -9.38 6.84
N PRO A 5 14.17 -8.05 6.67
CA PRO A 5 13.68 -7.16 7.71
C PRO A 5 12.23 -7.51 8.09
N SER A 6 11.91 -7.51 9.38
CA SER A 6 10.56 -7.79 9.90
C SER A 6 9.57 -6.65 9.69
N ASP A 7 10.07 -5.43 9.56
CA ASP A 7 9.27 -4.19 9.60
C ASP A 7 9.50 -3.36 8.34
N LEU A 8 9.40 -4.01 7.18
CA LEU A 8 9.46 -3.33 5.90
C LEU A 8 8.05 -2.94 5.46
N TYR A 9 7.89 -1.65 5.16
CA TYR A 9 6.64 -1.08 4.71
C TYR A 9 6.86 -0.33 3.40
N LEU A 10 5.98 -0.56 2.43
CA LEU A 10 5.88 0.24 1.22
C LEU A 10 4.82 1.32 1.43
N ARG A 11 5.17 2.58 1.15
CA ARG A 11 4.17 3.65 1.04
C ARG A 11 3.69 3.73 -0.40
N ALA A 12 2.54 3.13 -0.66
CA ALA A 12 1.98 2.98 -2.01
C ALA A 12 1.36 4.27 -2.56
N ALA A 13 0.73 5.07 -1.69
CA ALA A 13 0.11 6.34 -2.09
C ALA A 13 0.02 7.32 -0.91
N VAL A 14 -0.09 8.61 -1.24
CA VAL A 14 -0.36 9.69 -0.29
C VAL A 14 -1.44 10.58 -0.89
N GLY A 15 -2.44 10.93 -0.07
CA GLY A 15 -3.55 11.79 -0.48
C GLY A 15 -4.07 12.61 0.69
N SER A 16 -4.95 13.56 0.40
CA SER A 16 -5.73 14.26 1.42
C SER A 16 -6.82 13.35 2.01
N ALA A 17 -7.39 12.48 1.18
CA ALA A 17 -8.30 11.40 1.54
C ALA A 17 -7.98 10.14 0.71
N ILE A 18 -7.98 8.99 1.38
CA ILE A 18 -7.84 7.66 0.77
C ILE A 18 -9.00 6.79 1.26
N ALA A 19 -9.84 6.34 0.35
CA ALA A 19 -11.01 5.52 0.67
C ALA A 19 -10.86 4.10 0.09
N PRO A 20 -11.14 3.03 0.86
CA PRO A 20 -11.20 1.68 0.30
C PRO A 20 -12.40 1.56 -0.65
N LEU A 21 -12.21 0.80 -1.72
CA LEU A 21 -13.20 0.41 -2.71
C LEU A 21 -13.29 -1.12 -2.78
N ASP A 22 -14.23 -1.62 -3.59
CA ASP A 22 -14.35 -3.05 -3.87
C ASP A 22 -13.13 -3.62 -4.58
N GLY A 23 -12.91 -4.93 -4.42
CA GLY A 23 -11.82 -5.65 -5.10
C GLY A 23 -10.41 -5.29 -4.62
N GLY A 24 -10.25 -4.55 -3.52
CA GLY A 24 -8.95 -4.12 -3.01
C GLY A 24 -8.39 -2.86 -3.66
N TRP A 25 -9.23 -2.13 -4.40
CA TRP A 25 -8.91 -0.79 -4.89
C TRP A 25 -9.01 0.24 -3.77
N TYR A 26 -8.25 1.32 -3.90
CA TYR A 26 -8.29 2.50 -3.05
C TYR A 26 -8.44 3.72 -3.93
N ASP A 27 -9.42 4.56 -3.64
CA ASP A 27 -9.56 5.87 -4.24
C ASP A 27 -8.66 6.87 -3.50
N VAL A 28 -7.81 7.59 -4.23
CA VAL A 28 -6.91 8.62 -3.72
C VAL A 28 -7.37 9.96 -4.26
N ASP A 29 -7.91 10.80 -3.37
CA ASP A 29 -8.39 12.15 -3.66
C ASP A 29 -9.43 12.25 -4.81
N GLY A 30 -10.13 11.17 -5.16
CA GLY A 30 -11.07 11.13 -6.29
C GLY A 30 -10.40 11.23 -7.66
N GLN A 31 -9.08 11.05 -7.74
CA GLN A 31 -8.28 11.30 -8.94
C GLN A 31 -7.49 10.10 -9.43
N LEU A 32 -7.14 9.19 -8.51
CA LEU A 32 -6.33 8.02 -8.81
C LEU A 32 -6.87 6.85 -8.02
N ARG A 33 -7.06 5.73 -8.69
CA ARG A 33 -7.32 4.45 -8.04
C ARG A 33 -6.04 3.64 -7.98
N VAL A 34 -5.77 3.06 -6.83
CA VAL A 34 -4.60 2.21 -6.58
C VAL A 34 -5.07 0.85 -6.07
N ARG A 35 -4.59 -0.23 -6.66
CA ARG A 35 -4.79 -1.59 -6.14
C ARG A 35 -3.46 -2.20 -5.76
N ILE A 36 -3.44 -2.86 -4.61
CA ILE A 36 -2.25 -3.54 -4.10
C ILE A 36 -2.52 -5.03 -3.97
N ALA A 37 -1.58 -5.85 -4.43
CA ALA A 37 -1.53 -7.29 -4.18
C ALA A 37 -0.14 -7.71 -3.67
N GLY A 38 -0.09 -8.77 -2.86
CA GLY A 38 1.17 -9.31 -2.32
C GLY A 38 1.61 -8.71 -0.98
N GLY A 39 0.71 -8.08 -0.23
CA GLY A 39 0.93 -7.61 1.13
C GLY A 39 -0.35 -7.09 1.77
N THR A 40 -0.28 -6.75 3.06
CA THR A 40 -1.42 -6.21 3.82
C THR A 40 -1.43 -4.69 3.75
N ALA A 41 -2.45 -4.10 3.12
CA ALA A 41 -2.60 -2.66 2.96
C ALA A 41 -3.47 -2.04 4.07
N VAL A 42 -3.02 -0.90 4.59
CA VAL A 42 -3.70 -0.11 5.63
C VAL A 42 -3.62 1.38 5.32
N VAL A 43 -4.70 2.11 5.59
CA VAL A 43 -4.71 3.57 5.50
C VAL A 43 -4.40 4.14 6.88
N ARG A 44 -3.44 5.06 6.97
CA ARG A 44 -3.11 5.78 8.21
C ARG A 44 -3.06 7.28 7.99
N SER A 45 -3.34 8.04 9.04
CA SER A 45 -3.11 9.49 9.06
C SER A 45 -1.65 9.81 9.41
N SER A 46 -1.03 10.73 8.68
CA SER A 46 0.34 11.19 8.92
C SER A 46 0.52 12.60 8.39
N GLY A 47 1.00 13.53 9.23
CA GLY A 47 1.32 14.91 8.79
C GLY A 47 0.15 15.68 8.15
N GLY A 48 -1.09 15.43 8.58
CA GLY A 48 -2.28 16.07 7.99
C GLY A 48 -2.73 15.49 6.64
N LYS A 49 -2.15 14.36 6.24
CA LYS A 49 -2.51 13.58 5.05
C LYS A 49 -2.87 12.15 5.44
N GLN A 50 -3.33 11.38 4.46
CA GLN A 50 -3.47 9.94 4.56
C GLN A 50 -2.40 9.26 3.71
N GLU A 51 -1.88 8.15 4.22
CA GLU A 51 -0.92 7.29 3.53
C GLU A 51 -1.51 5.89 3.39
N LEU A 52 -1.45 5.33 2.18
CA LEU A 52 -1.67 3.91 1.95
C LEU A 52 -0.35 3.18 2.20
N ILE A 53 -0.27 2.47 3.33
CA ILE A 53 0.90 1.72 3.76
C ILE A 53 0.65 0.24 3.54
N VAL A 54 1.63 -0.45 2.97
CA VAL A 54 1.58 -1.87 2.68
C VAL A 54 2.66 -2.55 3.50
N HIS A 55 2.27 -3.43 4.42
CA HIS A 55 3.21 -4.31 5.11
C HIS A 55 3.76 -5.33 4.10
N VAL A 56 5.08 -5.35 3.93
CA VAL A 56 5.75 -6.22 2.97
C VAL A 56 5.90 -7.61 3.56
N GLU A 57 5.18 -8.58 3.00
CA GLU A 57 5.24 -9.97 3.44
C GLU A 57 6.30 -10.74 2.65
N PHE A 58 7.29 -11.27 3.36
CA PHE A 58 8.36 -12.07 2.76
C PHE A 58 8.01 -13.55 2.72
N GLN A 59 8.23 -14.17 1.57
CA GLN A 59 8.27 -15.62 1.38
C GLN A 59 9.74 -16.04 1.26
N GLY A 60 10.33 -16.44 2.39
CA GLY A 60 11.77 -16.66 2.49
C GLY A 60 12.53 -15.33 2.38
N ALA A 61 13.47 -15.23 1.42
CA ALA A 61 14.26 -14.01 1.20
C ALA A 61 13.68 -13.07 0.12
N LYS A 62 12.45 -13.31 -0.34
CA LYS A 62 11.82 -12.58 -1.44
C LYS A 62 10.46 -12.04 -1.02
N ALA A 63 10.10 -10.88 -1.56
CA ALA A 63 8.76 -10.33 -1.51
C ALA A 63 8.39 -9.86 -2.92
N GLN A 64 7.11 -9.95 -3.27
CA GLN A 64 6.59 -9.44 -4.53
C GLN A 64 5.32 -8.64 -4.22
N ILE A 65 5.31 -7.39 -4.66
CA ILE A 65 4.16 -6.50 -4.58
C ILE A 65 3.77 -6.09 -6.00
N SER A 66 2.49 -6.18 -6.32
CA SER A 66 1.93 -5.58 -7.53
C SER A 66 1.14 -4.33 -7.12
N GLN A 67 1.43 -3.21 -7.78
CA GLN A 67 0.68 -1.97 -7.62
C GLN A 67 0.12 -1.56 -8.98
N GLU A 68 -1.21 -1.58 -9.08
CA GLU A 68 -1.94 -1.19 -10.29
C GLU A 68 -2.53 0.21 -10.09
N TYR A 69 -2.62 0.95 -11.19
CA TYR A 69 -3.13 2.32 -11.24
C TYR A 69 -4.23 2.42 -12.30
N ASP A 70 -5.27 3.18 -11.99
CA ASP A 70 -6.37 3.53 -12.88
C ASP A 70 -6.78 4.99 -12.62
N TRP A 71 -7.10 5.75 -13.67
CA TRP A 71 -7.31 7.21 -13.64
C TRP A 71 -8.64 7.66 -14.26
#